data_AF-A0A7W0KTR0-F1
#
_entry.id   AF-A0A7W0KTR0-F1
#
_cell.length_a   1.000
_cell.length_b   1.000
_cell.length_c   1.000
_cell.angle_alpha   90.00
_cell.angle_beta   90.00
_cell.angle_gamma   90.00
#
_symmetry.space_group_name_H-M   'P 1'
#
loop_
_entity.id
_entity.type
_entity.pdbx_description
1 polymer ?
#
loop_
_entity_poly.entity_id
_entity_poly.type
_entity_poly.pdbx_seq_one_letter_code
_entity_poly.pdbx_strand_id
1 'polypeptide(L)'
;MIAIVTDSASMLSPAWRDRFGVHVAPMTVLIDGTPYREGVEITTAEFYRRLAGGAEVSTSTPSPGDLLATYLEAVGAGATGIVSIHTGSDYSAVLDAARIAAREVSIDVELVNTATTSFPVALCVAAACDARAAGGDLEVLEAAASSTAAVVDSIFVVGVRGGLADIHPHVGTRRSRPTRHRHRHRRRHRPHGRPRPRRDIGSVAAGRRR
;
A
#
# COMPACT_ATOMS: atom_id res chain seq x y z
N MET A 1 1.44 12.38 22.30
CA MET A 1 0.54 12.03 21.17
C MET A 1 1.10 10.80 20.50
N ILE A 2 0.29 9.81 20.11
CA ILE A 2 0.79 8.69 19.29
C ILE A 2 0.82 9.11 17.82
N ALA A 3 1.97 9.01 17.16
CA ALA A 3 2.09 9.26 15.73
C ALA A 3 1.74 8.02 14.93
N ILE A 4 1.21 8.23 13.73
CA ILE A 4 0.89 7.15 12.78
C ILE A 4 1.78 7.36 11.56
N VAL A 5 2.50 6.31 11.19
CA VAL A 5 3.44 6.32 10.06
C VAL A 5 3.02 5.24 9.08
N THR A 6 3.18 5.50 7.77
CA THR A 6 3.00 4.50 6.72
C THR A 6 4.02 4.72 5.59
N ASP A 7 3.99 3.89 4.55
CA ASP A 7 4.79 4.06 3.33
C ASP A 7 3.94 4.58 2.16
N SER A 8 4.58 5.15 1.14
CA SER A 8 3.87 5.72 -0.01
C SER A 8 3.08 4.69 -0.82
N ALA A 9 3.45 3.40 -0.80
CA ALA A 9 2.67 2.34 -1.43
C ALA A 9 1.32 2.06 -0.75
N SER A 10 1.03 2.69 0.40
CA SER A 10 -0.31 2.69 1.00
C SER A 10 -1.36 3.43 0.16
N MET A 11 -0.95 4.24 -0.82
CA MET A 11 -1.83 5.10 -1.63
C MET A 11 -2.65 6.09 -0.80
N LEU A 12 -2.17 6.46 0.40
CA LEU A 12 -2.83 7.46 1.23
C LEU A 12 -2.82 8.82 0.53
N SER A 13 -4.01 9.35 0.25
CA SER A 13 -4.14 10.65 -0.43
C SER A 13 -3.56 11.79 0.42
N PRO A 14 -3.02 12.87 -0.20
CA PRO A 14 -2.55 14.05 0.54
C PRO A 14 -3.62 14.63 1.47
N ALA A 15 -4.88 14.70 1.01
CA ALA A 15 -5.99 15.19 1.84
C ALA A 15 -6.21 14.36 3.12
N TRP A 16 -6.02 13.04 3.05
CA TRP A 16 -6.09 12.16 4.22
C TRP A 16 -4.86 12.31 5.11
N ARG A 17 -3.68 12.36 4.51
CA ARG A 17 -2.41 12.61 5.21
C ARG A 17 -2.51 13.86 6.08
N ASP A 18 -2.95 14.97 5.49
CA ASP A 18 -3.03 16.27 6.15
C ASP A 18 -4.14 16.29 7.20
N ARG A 19 -5.33 15.78 6.85
CA ARG A 19 -6.48 15.74 7.78
C ARG A 19 -6.18 14.95 9.04
N PHE A 20 -5.49 13.82 8.91
CA PHE A 20 -5.23 12.94 10.04
C PHE A 20 -3.82 13.10 10.61
N GLY A 21 -2.95 13.95 10.04
CA GLY A 21 -1.57 14.10 10.52
C GLY A 21 -0.79 12.79 10.48
N VAL A 22 -0.92 12.03 9.39
CA VAL A 22 -0.20 10.77 9.17
C VAL A 22 1.13 11.09 8.49
N HIS A 23 2.23 10.51 8.99
CA HIS A 23 3.53 10.63 8.34
C HIS A 23 3.67 9.52 7.29
N VAL A 24 4.28 9.85 6.14
CA VAL A 24 4.44 8.88 5.04
C VAL A 24 5.89 8.84 4.61
N ALA A 25 6.54 7.69 4.82
CA ALA A 25 7.87 7.41 4.34
C ALA A 25 7.84 7.18 2.82
N PRO A 26 8.57 7.98 2.02
CA PRO A 26 8.55 7.85 0.58
C PRO A 26 9.31 6.60 0.11
N MET A 27 8.72 5.85 -0.82
CA MET A 27 9.47 4.89 -1.62
C MET A 27 10.37 5.61 -2.62
N THR A 28 11.39 4.91 -3.10
CA THR A 28 12.24 5.43 -4.17
C THR A 28 11.83 4.83 -5.51
N VAL A 29 11.66 5.68 -6.51
CA VAL A 29 11.46 5.31 -7.91
C VAL A 29 12.74 5.63 -8.66
N LEU A 30 13.31 4.65 -9.36
CA LEU A 30 14.41 4.86 -10.27
C LEU A 30 13.84 5.08 -11.67
N ILE A 31 14.23 6.18 -12.31
CA ILE A 31 13.88 6.49 -13.70
C ILE A 31 15.17 6.75 -14.46
N ASP A 32 15.45 5.93 -15.47
CA ASP A 32 16.68 5.99 -16.27
C ASP A 32 17.94 6.04 -15.39
N GLY A 33 17.98 5.19 -14.36
CA GLY A 33 19.07 5.11 -13.37
C GLY A 33 19.09 6.23 -12.33
N THR A 34 18.22 7.24 -12.41
CA THR A 34 18.16 8.34 -11.45
C THR A 34 17.11 8.06 -10.36
N PRO A 35 17.46 8.08 -9.07
CA PRO A 35 16.52 7.87 -7.97
C PRO A 35 15.69 9.13 -7.67
N TYR A 36 14.41 8.94 -7.36
CA TYR A 36 13.47 9.97 -6.92
C TYR A 36 12.62 9.45 -5.77
N ARG A 37 12.51 10.22 -4.68
CA ARG A 37 11.55 9.96 -3.59
C ARG A 37 10.13 10.27 -4.07
N GLU A 38 9.28 9.25 -4.04
CA GLU A 38 7.89 9.33 -4.50
C GLU A 38 7.10 10.38 -3.71
N GLY A 39 6.42 11.28 -4.42
CA GLY A 39 5.61 12.33 -3.82
C GLY A 39 6.40 13.47 -3.17
N VAL A 40 7.74 13.40 -3.18
CA VAL A 40 8.65 14.45 -2.69
C VAL A 40 9.43 15.06 -3.85
N GLU A 41 10.15 14.24 -4.60
CA GLU A 41 11.02 14.67 -5.71
C GLU A 41 10.37 14.39 -7.08
N ILE A 42 9.38 13.51 -7.12
CA ILE A 42 8.61 13.21 -8.33
C ILE A 42 7.12 13.13 -8.03
N THR A 43 6.32 13.75 -8.90
CA THR A 43 4.86 13.67 -8.82
C THR A 43 4.35 12.46 -9.62
N THR A 44 3.18 11.95 -9.25
CA THR A 44 2.51 10.87 -10.01
C THR A 44 2.31 11.23 -11.48
N ALA A 45 1.98 12.49 -11.78
CA ALA A 45 1.80 12.96 -13.15
C ALA A 45 3.12 12.95 -13.94
N GLU A 46 4.22 13.39 -13.33
CA GLU A 46 5.54 13.35 -13.97
C GLU A 46 6.01 11.91 -14.18
N PHE A 47 5.83 11.04 -13.19
CA PHE A 47 6.14 9.62 -13.31
C PHE A 47 5.44 8.99 -14.52
N TYR A 48 4.12 9.15 -14.64
CA TYR A 48 3.37 8.56 -15.76
C TYR A 48 3.72 9.19 -17.10
N ARG A 49 4.09 10.47 -17.13
CA ARG A 49 4.58 11.13 -18.36
C ARG A 49 5.89 10.51 -18.83
N ARG A 50 6.87 10.29 -17.94
CA ARG A 50 8.14 9.63 -18.28
C ARG A 50 7.94 8.17 -18.67
N LEU A 51 7.10 7.44 -17.94
CA LEU A 51 6.75 6.06 -18.26
C LEU A 51 6.10 5.93 -19.64
N ALA A 52 5.17 6.83 -19.99
CA ALA A 52 4.56 6.87 -21.32
C ALA A 52 5.56 7.25 -22.41
N GLY A 53 6.61 8.00 -22.06
CA GLY A 53 7.75 8.31 -22.93
C GLY A 53 8.75 7.17 -23.12
N GLY A 54 8.55 6.02 -22.47
CA GLY A 54 9.41 4.84 -22.60
C GLY A 54 10.61 4.81 -21.65
N ALA A 55 10.61 5.64 -20.60
CA ALA A 55 11.65 5.62 -19.58
C ALA A 55 11.71 4.24 -18.88
N GLU A 56 12.92 3.79 -18.56
CA GLU A 56 13.11 2.57 -17.76
C GLU A 56 12.80 2.88 -16.31
N VAL A 57 11.89 2.12 -15.70
CA VAL A 57 11.45 2.35 -14.33
C VAL A 57 11.63 1.12 -13.45
N SER A 58 12.12 1.34 -12.23
CA SER A 58 12.07 0.36 -11.15
C SER A 58 11.79 1.05 -9.82
N THR A 59 11.44 0.29 -8.80
CA THR A 59 11.14 0.83 -7.47
C THR A 59 11.92 0.09 -6.40
N SER A 60 12.21 0.79 -5.31
CA SER A 60 12.74 0.21 -4.08
C SER A 60 11.92 0.70 -2.88
N THR A 61 11.95 -0.10 -1.82
CA THR A 61 11.32 0.23 -0.54
C THR A 61 11.99 1.46 0.08
N PRO A 62 11.32 2.18 1.00
CA PRO A 62 11.97 3.24 1.76
C PRO A 62 13.21 2.69 2.45
N SER A 63 14.29 3.46 2.49
CA SER A 63 15.49 3.03 3.21
C SER A 63 15.25 3.08 4.72
N PRO A 64 16.04 2.36 5.54
CA PRO A 64 16.03 2.57 6.99
C PRO A 64 16.27 4.03 7.38
N GLY A 65 17.08 4.76 6.60
CA GLY A 65 17.34 6.19 6.82
C GLY A 65 16.11 7.07 6.57
N ASP A 66 15.32 6.79 5.53
CA ASP A 66 14.08 7.52 5.25
C ASP A 66 13.01 7.28 6.33
N LEU A 67 12.89 6.04 6.79
CA LEU A 67 11.98 5.69 7.89
C LEU A 67 12.45 6.31 9.21
N LEU A 68 13.75 6.29 9.50
CA LEU A 68 14.31 6.96 10.66
C LEU A 68 14.05 8.47 10.62
N ALA A 69 14.28 9.13 9.48
CA ALA A 69 13.96 10.54 9.32
C ALA A 69 12.47 10.81 9.60
N THR A 70 11.58 9.97 9.07
CA THR A 70 10.14 10.06 9.31
C THR A 70 9.78 9.89 10.79
N TYR A 71 10.43 8.97 11.49
CA TYR A 71 10.21 8.76 12.93
C TYR A 71 10.76 9.93 13.77
N LEU A 72 11.93 10.47 13.41
CA LEU A 72 12.52 11.62 14.08
C LEU A 72 11.69 12.89 13.89
N GLU A 73 11.06 13.07 12.72
CA GLU A 73 10.08 14.14 12.51
C GLU A 73 8.89 14.02 13.46
N ALA A 74 8.34 12.80 13.61
CA ALA A 74 7.25 12.54 14.55
C ALA A 74 7.68 12.81 16.01
N VAL A 75 8.86 12.33 16.42
CA VAL A 75 9.45 12.59 17.74
C VAL A 75 9.62 14.10 17.98
N GLY A 76 10.20 14.82 17.01
CA GLY A 76 10.39 16.27 17.08
C GLY A 76 9.08 17.06 17.19
N ALA A 77 7.99 16.51 16.66
CA ALA A 77 6.63 17.05 16.81
C ALA A 77 5.96 16.69 18.15
N GLY A 78 6.65 15.99 19.06
CA GLY A 78 6.14 15.62 20.39
C GLY A 78 5.42 14.28 20.44
N ALA A 79 5.71 13.37 19.49
CA ALA A 79 5.22 12.00 19.57
C ALA A 79 5.80 11.28 20.79
N THR A 80 4.93 10.55 21.51
CA THR A 80 5.29 9.75 22.69
C THR A 80 5.29 8.25 22.39
N GLY A 81 4.92 7.88 21.17
CA GLY A 81 4.92 6.52 20.63
C GLY A 81 4.52 6.57 19.15
N ILE A 82 4.84 5.52 18.39
CA ILE A 82 4.57 5.42 16.94
C ILE A 82 3.86 4.09 16.65
N VAL A 83 2.76 4.15 15.88
CA VAL A 83 2.24 2.97 15.18
C VAL A 83 2.61 3.08 13.71
N SER A 84 3.51 2.20 13.26
CA SER A 84 4.05 2.19 11.89
C SER A 84 3.41 1.08 11.06
N ILE A 85 2.51 1.46 10.15
CA ILE A 85 1.59 0.59 9.42
C ILE A 85 2.02 0.50 7.97
N HIS A 86 2.45 -0.68 7.53
CA HIS A 86 3.14 -0.80 6.26
C HIS A 86 2.58 -1.84 5.31
N THR A 87 2.92 -1.65 4.02
CA THR A 87 2.79 -2.68 2.99
C THR A 87 3.37 -4.01 3.50
N GLY A 88 2.63 -5.09 3.28
CA GLY A 88 2.93 -6.39 3.86
C GLY A 88 4.25 -6.99 3.35
N SER A 89 4.90 -7.76 4.23
CA SER A 89 6.22 -8.39 3.97
C SER A 89 6.25 -9.30 2.72
N ASP A 90 5.08 -9.80 2.31
CA ASP A 90 4.94 -10.61 1.10
C ASP A 90 5.13 -9.82 -0.21
N TYR A 91 5.13 -8.48 -0.14
CA TYR A 91 5.23 -7.55 -1.27
C TYR A 91 6.44 -6.60 -1.17
N SER A 92 6.94 -6.35 0.05
CA SER A 92 7.92 -5.30 0.31
C SER A 92 8.76 -5.60 1.54
N ALA A 93 10.05 -5.26 1.50
CA ALA A 93 10.97 -5.32 2.64
C ALA A 93 10.86 -4.11 3.59
N VAL A 94 9.87 -3.23 3.40
CA VAL A 94 9.70 -2.00 4.20
C VAL A 94 9.64 -2.26 5.71
N LEU A 95 9.05 -3.37 6.14
CA LEU A 95 8.98 -3.72 7.57
C LEU A 95 10.34 -4.06 8.18
N ASP A 96 11.25 -4.63 7.39
CA ASP A 96 12.61 -4.91 7.86
C ASP A 96 13.38 -3.59 8.02
N ALA A 97 13.23 -2.68 7.05
CA ALA A 97 13.78 -1.33 7.14
C ALA A 97 13.21 -0.55 8.34
N ALA A 98 11.90 -0.65 8.56
CA ALA A 98 11.20 -0.03 9.69
C ALA A 98 11.70 -0.56 11.03
N ARG A 99 12.00 -1.87 11.11
CA ARG A 99 12.54 -2.50 12.32
C ARG A 99 13.98 -2.08 12.62
N ILE A 100 14.77 -1.76 11.59
CA ILE A 100 16.10 -1.16 11.78
C ILE A 100 15.92 0.28 12.30
N ALA A 101 15.11 1.10 11.63
CA ALA A 101 14.86 2.48 12.03
C ALA A 101 14.28 2.62 13.45
N ALA A 102 13.38 1.71 13.85
CA ALA A 102 12.74 1.72 15.16
C ALA A 102 13.74 1.53 16.32
N ARG A 103 14.89 0.89 16.09
CA ARG A 103 15.93 0.71 17.12
C ARG A 103 16.69 2.00 17.44
N GLU A 104 16.64 2.97 16.53
CA GLU A 104 17.41 4.21 16.62
C GLU A 104 16.61 5.37 17.26
N VAL A 105 15.33 5.16 17.59
CA VAL A 105 14.49 6.16 18.27
C VAL A 105 14.25 5.77 19.73
N SER A 106 14.08 6.79 20.58
CA SER A 106 13.95 6.62 22.04
C SER A 106 12.52 6.39 22.53
N ILE A 107 11.55 6.25 21.63
CA ILE A 107 10.14 6.04 21.94
C ILE A 107 9.68 4.69 21.38
N ASP A 108 8.60 4.14 21.94
CA ASP A 108 8.06 2.86 21.50
C ASP A 108 7.50 2.97 20.07
N VAL A 109 7.82 1.97 19.25
CA VAL A 109 7.35 1.85 17.86
C VAL A 109 6.70 0.48 17.66
N GLU A 110 5.39 0.46 17.49
CA GLU A 110 4.63 -0.73 17.12
C GLU A 110 4.58 -0.88 15.60
N LEU A 111 5.07 -2.01 15.09
CA LEU A 111 5.13 -2.29 13.65
C LEU A 111 3.96 -3.18 13.22
N VAL A 112 3.10 -2.66 12.35
CA VAL A 112 1.95 -3.40 11.81
C VAL A 112 2.25 -3.93 10.40
N ASN A 113 2.32 -5.26 10.30
CA ASN A 113 2.37 -5.95 9.01
C ASN A 113 0.95 -6.18 8.47
N THR A 114 0.54 -5.37 7.51
CA THR A 114 -0.82 -5.44 6.96
C THR A 114 -1.07 -6.69 6.10
N ALA A 115 -0.01 -7.40 5.68
CA ALA A 115 -0.08 -8.53 4.74
C ALA A 115 -0.80 -8.22 3.40
N THR A 116 -0.94 -6.94 3.06
CA THR A 116 -1.58 -6.44 1.83
C THR A 116 -0.77 -5.26 1.27
N THR A 117 -1.23 -4.62 0.21
CA THR A 117 -0.59 -3.43 -0.37
C THR A 117 -1.66 -2.49 -0.94
N SER A 118 -1.26 -1.29 -1.39
CA SER A 118 -2.17 -0.29 -1.96
C SER A 118 -3.23 0.18 -0.96
N PHE A 119 -4.38 0.62 -1.45
CA PHE A 119 -5.44 1.25 -0.67
C PHE A 119 -5.93 0.46 0.58
N PRO A 120 -5.96 -0.89 0.61
CA PRO A 120 -6.22 -1.61 1.86
C PRO A 120 -5.30 -1.22 3.03
N VAL A 121 -4.04 -0.86 2.79
CA VAL A 121 -3.12 -0.35 3.82
C VAL A 121 -3.64 0.97 4.38
N ALA A 122 -4.14 1.87 3.50
CA ALA A 122 -4.75 3.12 3.93
C ALA A 122 -6.01 2.92 4.80
N LEU A 123 -6.76 1.82 4.62
CA LEU A 123 -7.87 1.47 5.50
C LEU A 123 -7.39 1.08 6.90
N CYS A 124 -6.28 0.35 7.01
CA CYS A 124 -5.65 0.04 8.29
C CYS A 124 -5.16 1.31 9.00
N VAL A 125 -4.58 2.25 8.24
CA VAL A 125 -4.19 3.57 8.73
C VAL A 125 -5.41 4.35 9.24
N ALA A 126 -6.52 4.31 8.50
CA ALA A 126 -7.78 4.96 8.91
C ALA A 126 -8.26 4.44 10.27
N ALA A 127 -8.28 3.12 10.45
CA ALA A 127 -8.71 2.49 11.69
C ALA A 127 -7.84 2.92 12.89
N ALA A 128 -6.52 3.00 12.71
CA ALA A 128 -5.64 3.55 13.75
C ALA A 128 -5.89 5.05 14.00
N CYS A 129 -6.20 5.83 12.96
CA CYS A 129 -6.55 7.24 13.12
C CYS A 129 -7.84 7.41 13.93
N ASP A 130 -8.86 6.60 13.66
CA ASP A 130 -10.13 6.60 14.40
C ASP A 130 -9.91 6.20 15.87
N ALA A 131 -9.11 5.16 16.12
CA ALA A 131 -8.73 4.74 17.47
C ALA A 131 -7.99 5.85 18.23
N ARG A 132 -7.09 6.57 17.56
CA ARG A 132 -6.36 7.72 18.14
C ARG A 132 -7.30 8.87 18.48
N ALA A 133 -8.26 9.18 17.60
CA ALA A 133 -9.24 10.23 17.82
C ALA A 133 -10.17 9.90 19.01
N ALA A 134 -10.39 8.61 19.28
CA ALA A 134 -11.10 8.12 20.46
C ALA A 134 -10.26 8.10 21.76
N GLY A 135 -8.99 8.54 21.71
CA GLY A 135 -8.09 8.56 22.86
C GLY A 135 -7.42 7.22 23.16
N GLY A 136 -7.40 6.28 22.21
CA GLY A 136 -6.69 5.01 22.34
C GLY A 136 -5.19 5.19 22.55
N ASP A 137 -4.59 4.25 23.25
CA ASP A 137 -3.15 4.14 23.42
C ASP A 137 -2.49 3.30 22.30
N LEU A 138 -1.20 3.07 22.41
CA LEU A 138 -0.40 2.39 21.40
C LEU A 138 -0.96 1.00 21.04
N GLU A 139 -1.36 0.21 22.04
CA GLU A 139 -1.92 -1.13 21.86
C GLU A 139 -3.28 -1.07 21.15
N VAL A 140 -4.16 -0.13 21.54
CA VAL A 140 -5.48 0.02 20.90
C VAL A 140 -5.36 0.42 19.43
N LEU A 141 -4.42 1.31 19.10
CA LEU A 141 -4.20 1.76 17.71
C LEU A 141 -3.61 0.64 16.84
N GLU A 142 -2.62 -0.09 17.37
CA GLU A 142 -2.04 -1.27 16.73
C GLU A 142 -3.15 -2.30 16.45
N ALA A 143 -3.95 -2.64 17.47
CA ALA A 143 -4.99 -3.64 17.38
C ALA A 143 -6.08 -3.24 16.35
N ALA A 144 -6.43 -1.96 16.26
CA ALA A 144 -7.38 -1.45 15.27
C ALA A 144 -6.85 -1.63 13.83
N ALA A 145 -5.57 -1.30 13.60
CA ALA A 145 -4.93 -1.50 12.30
C ALA A 145 -4.80 -2.99 11.95
N SER A 146 -4.34 -3.82 12.88
CA SER A 146 -4.16 -5.26 12.70
C SER A 146 -5.48 -6.01 12.50
N SER A 147 -6.55 -5.62 13.21
CA SER A 147 -7.88 -6.18 13.02
C SER A 147 -8.45 -5.84 11.65
N THR A 148 -8.23 -4.61 11.18
CA THR A 148 -8.62 -4.18 9.84
C THR A 148 -7.83 -4.96 8.77
N ALA A 149 -6.52 -5.09 8.95
CA ALA A 149 -5.65 -5.88 8.08
C ALA A 149 -6.09 -7.34 7.93
N ALA A 150 -6.73 -7.91 8.96
CA ALA A 150 -7.23 -9.28 8.93
C ALA A 150 -8.46 -9.47 8.04
N VAL A 151 -9.19 -8.40 7.70
CA VAL A 151 -10.47 -8.48 6.97
C VAL A 151 -10.48 -7.74 5.64
N VAL A 152 -9.50 -6.87 5.37
CA VAL A 152 -9.35 -6.20 4.07
C VAL A 152 -8.63 -7.09 3.06
N ASP A 153 -9.05 -7.02 1.80
CA ASP A 153 -8.45 -7.75 0.68
C ASP A 153 -8.48 -6.85 -0.57
N SER A 154 -7.62 -7.11 -1.55
CA SER A 154 -7.63 -6.41 -2.84
C SER A 154 -7.53 -7.37 -4.00
N ILE A 155 -8.26 -7.03 -5.07
CA ILE A 155 -8.19 -7.72 -6.35
C ILE A 155 -7.92 -6.66 -7.40
N PHE A 156 -6.86 -6.83 -8.18
CA PHE A 156 -6.53 -5.97 -9.30
C PHE A 156 -6.51 -6.78 -10.60
N VAL A 157 -6.85 -6.12 -11.70
CA VAL A 157 -6.78 -6.68 -13.05
C VAL A 157 -5.77 -5.85 -13.83
N VAL A 158 -4.68 -6.47 -14.25
CA VAL A 158 -3.65 -5.81 -15.04
C VAL A 158 -4.01 -5.96 -16.52
N GLY A 159 -4.12 -4.83 -17.23
CA GLY A 159 -4.11 -4.83 -18.68
C GLY A 159 -2.67 -4.84 -19.18
N VAL A 160 -2.29 -5.84 -19.97
CA VAL A 160 -1.00 -5.84 -20.67
C VAL A 160 -1.18 -5.13 -22.00
N ARG A 161 -0.27 -4.21 -22.36
CA ARG A 161 -0.22 -3.65 -23.72
C ARG A 161 0.42 -4.70 -24.62
N GLY A 162 -0.44 -5.40 -25.35
CA GLY A 162 -0.13 -6.64 -26.03
C GLY A 162 -1.35 -7.55 -25.91
N GLY A 163 -1.66 -8.37 -26.91
CA GLY A 163 -2.81 -9.26 -26.82
C GLY A 163 -2.69 -10.23 -25.62
N LEU A 164 -3.70 -11.06 -25.39
CA LEU A 164 -3.62 -12.16 -24.40
C LEU A 164 -2.37 -13.07 -24.58
N ALA A 165 -1.73 -13.02 -25.75
CA ALA A 165 -0.49 -13.73 -26.07
C ALA A 165 0.77 -13.18 -25.38
N ASP A 166 0.79 -11.89 -25.02
CA ASP A 166 1.95 -11.24 -24.38
C ASP A 166 1.91 -11.35 -22.84
N ILE A 167 0.87 -12.01 -22.32
CA ILE A 167 0.75 -12.36 -20.92
C ILE A 167 1.62 -13.59 -20.65
N HIS A 168 2.88 -13.37 -20.23
CA HIS A 168 3.63 -14.42 -19.55
C HIS A 168 2.83 -14.91 -18.33
N PRO A 169 2.74 -16.22 -18.05
CA PRO A 169 1.86 -16.80 -17.04
C PRO A 169 2.36 -16.55 -15.61
N HIS A 170 2.39 -15.29 -15.20
CA HIS A 170 2.50 -14.83 -13.82
C HIS A 170 1.35 -13.90 -13.45
N VAL A 171 0.18 -14.04 -14.10
CA VAL A 171 -1.08 -13.48 -13.59
C VAL A 171 -1.56 -14.36 -12.43
N GLY A 172 -0.91 -14.18 -11.28
CA GLY A 172 -1.42 -14.69 -10.02
C GLY A 172 -2.51 -13.76 -9.52
N THR A 173 -3.72 -14.26 -9.33
CA THR A 173 -4.60 -13.67 -8.31
C THR A 173 -3.94 -13.97 -6.97
N ARG A 174 -3.04 -13.09 -6.53
CA ARG A 174 -2.34 -13.26 -5.26
C ARG A 174 -3.29 -12.82 -4.16
N ARG A 175 -4.17 -13.73 -3.72
CA ARG A 175 -4.84 -13.61 -2.42
C ARG A 175 -3.77 -13.59 -1.35
N SER A 176 -3.76 -12.57 -0.51
CA SER A 176 -2.99 -12.56 0.72
C SER A 176 -3.58 -13.57 1.71
N ARG A 177 -2.83 -14.67 1.94
CA ARG A 177 -2.88 -15.71 2.99
C ARG A 177 -3.42 -17.11 2.67
N PRO A 178 -2.70 -18.15 3.16
CA PRO A 178 -3.27 -19.32 3.79
C PRO A 178 -2.98 -19.29 5.32
N THR A 179 -3.98 -18.98 6.14
CA THR A 179 -3.88 -19.22 7.59
C THR A 179 -4.31 -20.65 7.90
N ARG A 180 -3.38 -21.44 8.44
CA ARG A 180 -3.63 -22.78 8.98
C ARG A 180 -4.55 -22.68 10.20
N HIS A 181 -5.78 -23.15 10.07
CA HIS A 181 -6.42 -23.88 11.15
C HIS A 181 -6.45 -25.36 10.78
N ARG A 182 -5.74 -26.19 11.56
CA ARG A 182 -5.84 -27.64 11.48
C ARG A 182 -7.29 -28.04 11.84
N HIS A 183 -8.08 -28.41 10.84
CA HIS A 183 -8.88 -29.62 10.89
C HIS A 183 -9.00 -30.20 9.48
N ARG A 184 -8.65 -31.48 9.36
CA ARG A 184 -8.63 -32.25 8.11
C ARG A 184 -9.99 -32.20 7.43
N HIS A 185 -10.05 -31.67 6.20
CA HIS A 185 -10.75 -32.29 5.08
C HIS A 185 -10.22 -31.68 3.77
N ARG A 186 -9.61 -32.51 2.92
CA ARG A 186 -9.19 -32.14 1.56
C ARG A 186 -10.41 -31.62 0.80
N ARG A 187 -10.47 -30.31 0.51
CA ARG A 187 -11.35 -29.76 -0.53
C ARG A 187 -10.51 -29.23 -1.68
N ARG A 188 -10.76 -29.80 -2.86
CA ARG A 188 -10.11 -29.46 -4.13
C ARG A 188 -10.39 -27.99 -4.49
N HIS A 189 -9.38 -27.28 -4.98
CA HIS A 189 -9.54 -25.98 -5.62
C HIS A 189 -10.58 -26.07 -6.75
N ARG A 190 -11.63 -25.23 -6.69
CA ARG A 190 -12.48 -24.96 -7.85
C ARG A 190 -12.06 -23.62 -8.44
N PRO A 191 -11.78 -23.52 -9.76
CA PRO A 191 -11.59 -22.24 -10.41
C PRO A 191 -12.90 -21.45 -10.38
N HIS A 192 -12.82 -20.16 -10.03
CA HIS A 192 -13.92 -19.24 -10.23
C HIS A 192 -14.08 -18.98 -11.74
N GLY A 193 -15.34 -18.95 -12.19
CA GLY A 193 -15.70 -18.83 -13.61
C GLY A 193 -15.04 -17.62 -14.28
N ARG A 194 -14.70 -17.79 -15.56
CA ARG A 194 -14.14 -16.73 -16.39
C ARG A 194 -15.01 -15.47 -16.29
N PRO A 195 -14.42 -14.26 -16.14
CA PRO A 195 -15.16 -13.02 -16.28
C PRO A 195 -15.88 -13.03 -17.64
N ARG A 196 -17.18 -12.75 -17.64
CA ARG A 196 -17.91 -12.54 -18.91
C ARG A 196 -17.28 -11.33 -19.62
N PRO A 197 -17.06 -11.39 -20.94
CA PRO A 197 -16.58 -10.24 -21.68
C PRO A 197 -17.51 -9.04 -21.46
N ARG A 198 -16.91 -7.84 -21.37
CA ARG A 198 -17.66 -6.58 -21.28
C ARG A 198 -18.64 -6.53 -22.45
N ARG A 199 -19.93 -6.31 -22.16
CA ARG A 199 -20.89 -5.93 -23.20
C ARG A 199 -20.46 -4.56 -23.71
N ASP A 200 -20.15 -4.49 -25.00
CA ASP A 200 -20.02 -3.23 -25.71
C ASP A 200 -21.33 -2.46 -25.58
N ILE A 201 -21.28 -1.32 -24.88
CA ILE A 201 -22.30 -0.29 -25.01
C ILE A 201 -21.93 0.49 -26.26
N GLY A 202 -22.13 -0.15 -27.41
CA GLY A 202 -21.87 0.40 -28.74
C GLY A 202 -23.04 1.24 -29.22
N SER A 203 -22.75 2.52 -29.47
CA SER A 203 -23.37 3.40 -30.47
C SER A 203 -24.90 3.41 -30.57
N VAL A 204 -25.54 4.38 -29.91
CA VAL A 204 -26.71 5.04 -30.51
C VAL A 204 -26.16 6.11 -31.47
N ALA A 205 -25.84 5.70 -32.69
CA ALA A 205 -25.56 6.61 -33.79
C ALA A 205 -26.83 6.83 -34.61
N ALA A 206 -27.04 8.10 -34.93
CA ALA A 206 -28.20 8.65 -35.59
C ALA A 206 -28.54 8.03 -36.96
N GLY A 207 -29.85 8.00 -37.26
CA GLY A 207 -30.34 8.57 -38.51
C GLY A 207 -31.07 7.60 -39.44
N ARG A 208 -32.38 7.84 -39.61
CA ARG A 208 -33.00 7.93 -40.94
C ARG A 208 -34.25 8.81 -40.89
N ARG A 209 -34.22 9.82 -41.77
CA ARG A 209 -35.27 10.79 -42.08
C ARG A 209 -36.51 10.08 -42.64
N ARG A 210 -37.70 10.57 -42.29
CA ARG A 210 -38.69 11.15 -43.20
C ARG A 210 -39.67 12.00 -42.39
#